data_AF-E6U623-F1
#
_entry.id   AF-E6U623-F1
#
_cell.length_a   1.000
_cell.length_b   1.000
_cell.length_c   1.000
_cell.angle_alpha   90.00
_cell.angle_beta   90.00
_cell.angle_gamma   90.00
#
_symmetry.space_group_name_H-M   'P 1'
#
loop_
_entity.id
_entity.type
_entity.pdbx_description
1 polymer ?
#
loop_
_entity_poly.entity_id
_entity_poly.type
_entity_poly.pdbx_seq_one_letter_code
_entity_poly.pdbx_strand_id
1 'polypeptide(L)'
;MKTSHFFTKIAAISGTILVWIPVLFTVITSVIGTLTSGRLRFDFLMPAELFPFALGGAILLVFTALRTRFYRKYVVIGFTLAILCLFGGQGIAVVSGLASGAIAPAGLVWAAVVVSIVIYSLSVVELGIVGILIALKLYRSK
;
A
#
# COMPACT_ATOMS: atom_id res chain seq x y z
N MET A 1 -20.49 -6.03 -25.90
CA MET A 1 -19.48 -6.57 -24.95
C MET A 1 -18.11 -5.83 -24.93
N LYS A 2 -17.86 -4.76 -25.71
CA LYS A 2 -16.56 -4.04 -25.71
C LYS A 2 -16.33 -3.08 -24.52
N THR A 3 -17.39 -2.53 -23.93
CA THR A 3 -17.32 -1.50 -22.89
C THR A 3 -16.80 -2.04 -21.55
N SER A 4 -17.21 -3.24 -21.11
CA SER A 4 -16.75 -3.80 -19.83
C SER A 4 -15.24 -4.02 -19.77
N HIS A 5 -14.63 -4.33 -20.92
CA HIS A 5 -13.20 -4.55 -21.03
C HIS A 5 -12.41 -3.24 -20.99
N PHE A 6 -12.98 -2.14 -21.50
CA PHE A 6 -12.39 -0.80 -21.41
C PHE A 6 -12.40 -0.28 -19.96
N PHE A 7 -13.55 -0.37 -19.27
CA PHE A 7 -13.65 0.02 -17.86
C PHE A 7 -12.69 -0.76 -16.96
N THR A 8 -12.54 -2.06 -17.21
CA THR A 8 -11.63 -2.92 -16.43
C THR A 8 -10.16 -2.52 -16.63
N LYS A 9 -9.78 -2.06 -17.82
CA LYS A 9 -8.43 -1.52 -18.09
C LYS A 9 -8.19 -0.20 -17.37
N ILE A 10 -9.14 0.73 -17.43
CA ILE A 10 -9.04 1.99 -16.70
C ILE A 10 -8.89 1.72 -15.21
N ALA A 11 -9.75 0.85 -14.64
CA ALA A 11 -9.68 0.47 -13.23
C ALA A 11 -8.31 -0.14 -12.85
N ALA A 12 -7.74 -1.01 -13.69
CA ALA A 12 -6.42 -1.60 -13.46
C ALA A 12 -5.31 -0.52 -13.42
N ILE A 13 -5.32 0.40 -14.39
CA ILE A 13 -4.30 1.45 -14.52
C ILE A 13 -4.45 2.46 -13.39
N SER A 14 -5.65 3.00 -13.17
CA SER A 14 -5.93 3.93 -12.08
C SER A 14 -5.62 3.31 -10.72
N GLY A 15 -6.01 2.05 -10.51
CA GLY A 15 -5.70 1.32 -9.29
C GLY A 15 -4.19 1.20 -9.05
N THR A 16 -3.44 0.84 -10.10
CA THR A 16 -1.97 0.76 -10.05
C THR A 16 -1.33 2.10 -9.71
N ILE A 17 -1.72 3.17 -10.40
CA ILE A 17 -1.19 4.52 -10.16
C ILE A 17 -1.44 4.94 -8.71
N LEU A 18 -2.67 4.77 -8.22
CA LEU A 18 -3.05 5.15 -6.85
C LEU A 18 -2.24 4.40 -5.78
N VAL A 19 -2.01 3.09 -5.95
CA VAL A 19 -1.20 2.30 -5.00
C VAL A 19 0.27 2.71 -5.01
N TRP A 20 0.79 3.18 -6.16
CA TRP A 20 2.18 3.64 -6.26
C TRP A 20 2.40 5.04 -5.66
N ILE A 21 1.36 5.89 -5.54
CA ILE A 21 1.51 7.26 -5.00
C ILE A 21 2.20 7.28 -3.62
N PRO A 22 1.73 6.53 -2.60
CA PRO A 22 2.38 6.50 -1.28
C PRO A 22 3.84 6.06 -1.32
N VAL A 23 4.14 5.06 -2.15
CA VAL A 23 5.49 4.49 -2.30
C VAL A 23 6.42 5.50 -2.94
N LEU A 24 6.01 6.09 -4.07
CA LEU A 24 6.80 7.09 -4.79
C LEU A 24 7.01 8.33 -3.95
N PHE A 25 5.97 8.80 -3.25
CA PHE A 25 6.09 9.97 -2.39
C PHE A 25 7.09 9.73 -1.25
N THR A 26 7.06 8.56 -0.63
CA THR A 26 8.03 8.15 0.41
C THR A 26 9.46 8.14 -0.12
N VAL A 27 9.69 7.57 -1.31
CA VAL A 27 11.03 7.52 -1.91
C VAL A 27 11.51 8.92 -2.31
N ILE A 28 10.66 9.71 -2.98
CA ILE A 28 11.02 11.04 -3.49
C ILE A 28 11.35 11.98 -2.34
N THR A 29 10.49 12.05 -1.31
CA THR A 29 10.73 12.89 -0.13
C THR A 29 11.96 12.45 0.63
N SER A 30 12.22 11.15 0.71
CA SER A 30 13.44 10.63 1.34
C SER A 30 14.70 11.04 0.60
N VAL A 31 14.71 10.94 -0.74
CA VAL A 31 15.82 11.37 -1.57
C VAL A 31 16.06 12.87 -1.42
N ILE A 32 15.03 13.70 -1.59
CA ILE A 32 15.13 15.16 -1.46
C ILE A 32 15.59 15.55 -0.06
N GLY A 33 14.96 14.99 0.98
CA GLY A 33 15.29 15.27 2.38
C GLY A 33 16.73 14.87 2.73
N THR A 34 17.23 13.79 2.13
CA THR A 34 18.62 13.35 2.32
C THR A 34 19.60 14.28 1.64
N LEU A 35 19.34 14.69 0.40
CA LEU A 35 20.19 15.63 -0.34
C LEU A 35 20.26 17.01 0.34
N THR A 36 19.12 17.53 0.82
CA THR A 36 19.07 18.85 1.46
C THR A 36 19.71 18.87 2.85
N SER A 37 19.67 17.76 3.58
CA SER A 37 20.15 17.71 4.98
C SER A 37 21.53 17.09 5.17
N GLY A 38 22.08 16.45 4.14
CA GLY A 38 23.34 15.69 4.24
C GLY A 38 23.25 14.46 5.15
N ARG A 39 22.04 14.06 5.57
CA ARG A 39 21.78 12.89 6.43
C ARG A 39 20.62 12.09 5.86
N LEU A 40 20.68 10.76 5.95
CA LEU A 40 19.57 9.91 5.51
C LEU A 40 18.30 10.26 6.28
N ARG A 41 17.30 10.80 5.58
CA ARG A 41 15.97 11.09 6.12
C ARG A 41 14.97 10.20 5.42
N PHE A 42 14.51 9.15 6.10
CA PHE A 42 13.52 8.22 5.56
C PHE A 42 12.30 8.22 6.46
N ASP A 43 11.19 8.73 5.93
CA ASP A 43 9.91 8.74 6.65
C ASP A 43 9.15 7.45 6.35
N PHE A 44 9.30 6.47 7.25
CA PHE A 44 8.66 5.17 7.11
C PHE A 44 7.16 5.19 7.48
N LEU A 45 6.63 6.29 8.01
CA LEU A 45 5.21 6.45 8.34
C LEU A 45 4.41 7.01 7.15
N MET A 46 5.06 7.72 6.25
CA MET A 46 4.46 8.34 5.07
C MET A 46 3.59 7.40 4.22
N PRO A 47 3.92 6.10 3.97
CA PRO A 47 3.01 5.19 3.29
C PRO A 47 1.66 5.02 4.00
N ALA A 48 1.65 5.05 5.34
CA ALA A 48 0.46 4.92 6.17
C ALA A 48 -0.32 6.24 6.25
N GLU A 49 0.35 7.39 6.20
CA GLU A 49 -0.33 8.70 6.12
C GLU A 49 -1.11 8.85 4.80
N LEU A 50 -0.52 8.38 3.69
CA LEU A 50 -1.13 8.38 2.38
C LEU A 50 -2.00 7.13 2.12
N PHE A 51 -2.41 6.41 3.17
CA PHE A 51 -3.27 5.22 3.03
C PHE A 51 -4.54 5.44 2.21
N PRO A 52 -5.21 6.62 2.16
CA PRO A 52 -6.43 6.76 1.36
C PRO A 52 -6.18 6.49 -0.13
N PHE A 53 -5.00 6.86 -0.64
CA PHE A 53 -4.57 6.55 -2.01
C PHE A 53 -4.30 5.05 -2.17
N ALA A 54 -3.58 4.44 -1.24
CA ALA A 54 -3.34 2.99 -1.25
C ALA A 54 -4.65 2.19 -1.21
N LEU A 55 -5.59 2.59 -0.36
CA LEU A 55 -6.90 1.96 -0.19
C LEU A 55 -7.75 2.08 -1.46
N GLY A 56 -7.89 3.29 -1.99
CA GLY A 56 -8.64 3.52 -3.23
C GLY A 56 -8.05 2.73 -4.40
N GLY A 57 -6.73 2.73 -4.52
CA GLY A 57 -6.04 1.95 -5.55
C GLY A 57 -6.21 0.45 -5.38
N ALA A 58 -6.08 -0.07 -4.16
CA ALA A 58 -6.23 -1.49 -3.87
C ALA A 58 -7.67 -1.98 -4.11
N ILE A 59 -8.70 -1.20 -3.76
CA ILE A 59 -10.10 -1.52 -4.06
C ILE A 59 -10.32 -1.68 -5.57
N LEU A 60 -9.77 -0.77 -6.38
CA LEU A 60 -9.84 -0.87 -7.84
C LEU A 60 -9.13 -2.12 -8.38
N LEU A 61 -7.97 -2.47 -7.80
CA LEU A 61 -7.24 -3.68 -8.17
C LEU A 61 -7.98 -4.95 -7.76
N VAL A 62 -8.58 -5.00 -6.56
CA VAL A 62 -9.44 -6.11 -6.11
C VAL A 62 -10.61 -6.28 -7.06
N PHE A 63 -11.32 -5.20 -7.38
CA PHE A 63 -12.43 -5.23 -8.33
C PHE A 63 -12.01 -5.78 -9.69
N THR A 64 -10.86 -5.32 -10.21
CA THR A 64 -10.29 -5.76 -11.48
C THR A 64 -9.90 -7.26 -11.43
N ALA A 65 -9.25 -7.70 -10.37
CA ALA A 65 -8.82 -9.09 -10.19
C ALA A 65 -10.00 -10.05 -10.01
N LEU A 66 -11.08 -9.62 -9.35
CA LEU A 66 -12.31 -10.39 -9.23
C LEU A 66 -13.02 -10.56 -10.57
N ARG A 67 -13.07 -9.50 -11.40
CA ARG A 67 -13.67 -9.57 -12.75
C ARG A 67 -12.88 -10.44 -13.72
N THR A 68 -11.56 -10.30 -13.72
CA THR A 68 -10.68 -10.96 -14.69
C THR A 68 -10.19 -12.33 -14.24
N ARG A 69 -10.30 -12.63 -12.95
CA ARG A 69 -9.68 -13.77 -12.25
C ARG A 69 -8.15 -13.79 -12.34
N PHE A 70 -7.51 -12.74 -12.88
CA PHE A 70 -6.06 -12.65 -13.00
C PHE A 70 -5.45 -12.25 -11.66
N TYR A 71 -4.44 -13.00 -11.23
CA TYR A 71 -3.67 -12.74 -10.00
C TYR A 71 -4.52 -12.52 -8.74
N ARG A 72 -5.77 -13.00 -8.73
CA ARG A 72 -6.76 -12.77 -7.65
C ARG A 72 -6.21 -13.14 -6.28
N LYS A 73 -5.51 -14.28 -6.17
CA LYS A 73 -4.93 -14.74 -4.91
C LYS A 73 -3.97 -13.69 -4.32
N TYR A 74 -3.05 -13.17 -5.13
CA TYR A 74 -2.09 -12.16 -4.70
C TYR A 74 -2.77 -10.84 -4.32
N VAL A 75 -3.69 -10.35 -5.16
CA VAL A 75 -4.41 -9.10 -4.85
C VAL A 75 -5.22 -9.19 -3.57
N VAL A 76 -5.94 -10.30 -3.34
CA VAL A 76 -6.75 -10.45 -2.14
C VAL A 76 -5.87 -10.60 -0.90
N ILE A 77 -4.82 -11.43 -0.96
CA ILE A 77 -3.90 -11.61 0.17
C ILE A 77 -3.21 -10.29 0.52
N GLY A 78 -2.60 -9.62 -0.47
CA GLY A 78 -1.92 -8.34 -0.25
C GLY A 78 -2.86 -7.26 0.28
N PHE A 79 -4.10 -7.18 -0.25
CA PHE A 79 -5.10 -6.25 0.27
C PHE A 79 -5.49 -6.54 1.71
N THR A 80 -5.81 -7.79 2.02
CA THR A 80 -6.19 -8.19 3.39
C THR A 80 -5.04 -7.94 4.37
N LEU A 81 -3.81 -8.28 3.99
CA LEU A 81 -2.64 -8.08 4.83
C LEU A 81 -2.38 -6.58 5.07
N ALA A 82 -2.49 -5.74 4.03
CA ALA A 82 -2.36 -4.29 4.16
C ALA A 82 -3.36 -3.71 5.18
N ILE A 83 -4.63 -4.09 5.07
CA ILE A 83 -5.70 -3.63 5.98
C ILE A 83 -5.43 -4.10 7.41
N LEU A 84 -5.20 -5.40 7.61
CA LEU A 84 -5.01 -5.97 8.94
C LEU A 84 -3.78 -5.39 9.63
N CYS A 85 -2.67 -5.22 8.92
CA CYS A 85 -1.45 -4.67 9.52
C CYS A 85 -1.58 -3.18 9.81
N LEU A 86 -2.20 -2.39 8.93
CA LEU A 86 -2.37 -0.96 9.17
C LEU A 86 -3.30 -0.70 10.37
N PHE A 87 -4.53 -1.21 10.32
CA PHE A 87 -5.51 -0.97 11.37
C PHE A 87 -5.19 -1.74 12.65
N GLY A 88 -4.62 -2.95 12.54
CA GLY A 88 -4.17 -3.73 13.69
C GLY A 88 -3.00 -3.07 14.42
N GLY A 89 -1.98 -2.60 13.68
CA GLY A 89 -0.86 -1.85 14.25
C GLY A 89 -1.32 -0.55 14.91
N GLN A 90 -2.22 0.21 14.27
CA GLN A 90 -2.80 1.41 14.85
C GLN A 90 -3.63 1.10 16.10
N GLY A 91 -4.44 0.04 16.09
CA GLY A 91 -5.21 -0.41 17.24
C GLY A 91 -4.34 -0.77 18.44
N ILE A 92 -3.24 -1.51 18.20
CA ILE A 92 -2.23 -1.80 19.23
C ILE A 92 -1.64 -0.51 19.79
N ALA A 93 -1.26 0.44 18.93
CA ALA A 93 -0.68 1.71 19.36
C ALA A 93 -1.66 2.53 20.23
N VAL A 94 -2.95 2.53 19.88
CA VAL A 94 -3.99 3.24 20.64
C VAL A 94 -4.22 2.59 22.00
N VAL A 95 -4.44 1.26 22.04
CA VAL A 95 -4.77 0.53 23.28
C VAL A 95 -3.60 0.53 24.26
N SER A 96 -2.36 0.42 23.77
CA SER A 96 -1.16 0.42 24.62
C SER A 96 -0.80 1.79 25.18
N GLY A 97 -1.45 2.87 24.72
CA GLY A 97 -1.06 4.24 25.06
C GLY A 97 0.19 4.73 24.33
N LEU A 98 0.70 3.99 23.35
CA LEU A 98 1.82 4.43 22.51
C LEU A 98 1.43 5.63 21.65
N ALA A 99 0.21 5.63 21.13
CA ALA A 99 -0.33 6.72 20.31
C ALA A 99 -0.56 8.01 21.11
N SER A 100 -0.87 7.90 22.41
CA SER A 100 -1.05 9.05 23.31
C SER A 100 0.26 9.53 23.96
N GLY A 101 1.38 8.81 23.74
CA GLY A 101 2.66 9.07 24.39
C GLY A 101 2.71 8.67 25.86
N ALA A 102 1.73 7.91 26.36
CA ALA A 102 1.71 7.40 27.74
C ALA A 102 2.83 6.36 27.99
N ILE A 103 3.24 5.65 26.94
CA ILE A 103 4.43 4.79 26.95
C ILE A 103 5.48 5.30 25.97
N ALA A 104 6.76 5.19 26.34
CA ALA A 104 7.87 5.55 25.46
C ALA A 104 7.89 4.64 24.21
N PRO A 105 8.33 5.15 23.05
CA PRO A 105 8.45 4.38 21.81
C PRO A 105 9.63 3.40 21.86
N ALA A 106 9.51 2.40 22.72
CA ALA A 106 10.52 1.39 22.98
C ALA A 106 9.88 0.02 23.28
N GLY A 107 10.70 -1.04 23.20
CA GLY A 107 10.28 -2.39 23.56
C GLY A 107 9.38 -3.08 22.54
N LEU A 108 8.75 -4.17 22.98
CA LEU A 108 8.02 -5.11 22.10
C LEU A 108 6.79 -4.49 21.44
N VAL A 109 6.06 -3.62 22.15
CA VAL A 109 4.86 -2.97 21.61
C VAL A 109 5.22 -2.05 20.45
N TRP A 110 6.24 -1.21 20.63
CA TRP A 110 6.74 -0.36 19.56
C TRP A 110 7.25 -1.17 18.37
N ALA A 111 8.03 -2.24 18.63
CA ALA A 111 8.51 -3.13 17.57
C ALA A 111 7.35 -3.77 16.77
N ALA A 112 6.27 -4.20 17.45
CA ALA A 112 5.10 -4.78 16.79
C ALA A 112 4.39 -3.78 15.87
N VAL A 113 4.26 -2.51 16.28
CA VAL A 113 3.68 -1.45 15.46
C VAL A 113 4.57 -1.16 14.24
N VAL A 114 5.89 -1.06 14.43
CA VAL A 114 6.85 -0.84 13.32
C VAL A 114 6.80 -2.00 12.33
N VAL A 115 6.83 -3.26 12.80
CA VAL A 115 6.72 -4.44 11.95
C VAL A 115 5.40 -4.43 11.18
N SER A 116 4.30 -4.03 11.80
CA SER A 116 3.00 -3.90 11.13
C SER A 116 3.05 -2.88 9.99
N ILE A 117 3.70 -1.73 10.20
CA ILE A 117 3.87 -0.70 9.16
C ILE A 117 4.77 -1.21 8.02
N VAL A 118 5.82 -1.96 8.32
CA VAL A 118 6.69 -2.58 7.32
C VAL A 118 5.91 -3.58 6.47
N ILE A 119 5.14 -4.48 7.10
CA ILE A 119 4.32 -5.47 6.37
C ILE A 119 3.25 -4.78 5.52
N TYR A 120 2.59 -3.74 6.06
CA TYR A 120 1.67 -2.90 5.29
C TYR A 120 2.36 -2.31 4.05
N SER A 121 3.53 -1.70 4.22
CA SER A 121 4.28 -1.07 3.12
C SER A 121 4.67 -2.08 2.04
N LEU A 122 5.15 -3.27 2.44
CA LEU A 122 5.46 -4.36 1.52
C LEU A 122 4.22 -4.86 0.77
N SER A 123 3.07 -4.93 1.45
CA SER A 123 1.79 -5.32 0.83
C SER A 123 1.33 -4.29 -0.20
N VAL A 124 1.52 -3.00 0.07
CA VAL A 124 1.24 -1.91 -0.89
C VAL A 124 2.15 -2.03 -2.12
N VAL A 125 3.45 -2.29 -1.93
CA VAL A 125 4.38 -2.53 -3.05
C VAL A 125 3.98 -3.77 -3.86
N GLU A 126 3.64 -4.88 -3.20
CA GLU A 126 3.12 -6.09 -3.86
C GLU A 126 1.90 -5.77 -4.74
N LEU A 127 0.91 -5.06 -4.18
CA LEU A 127 -0.28 -4.63 -4.92
C LEU A 127 0.07 -3.76 -6.12
N GLY A 128 1.04 -2.85 -5.97
CA GLY A 128 1.54 -2.01 -7.07
C GLY A 128 2.16 -2.85 -8.20
N ILE A 129 2.98 -3.84 -7.86
CA ILE A 129 3.60 -4.76 -8.83
C ILE A 129 2.53 -5.62 -9.52
N VAL A 130 1.63 -6.24 -8.74
CA VAL A 130 0.55 -7.08 -9.28
C VAL A 130 -0.41 -6.27 -10.14
N GLY A 131 -0.67 -5.00 -9.80
CA GLY A 131 -1.45 -4.08 -10.61
C GLY A 131 -0.85 -3.89 -12.01
N ILE A 132 0.47 -3.69 -12.10
CA ILE A 132 1.21 -3.64 -13.38
C ILE A 132 1.04 -4.95 -14.15
N LEU A 133 1.19 -6.10 -13.49
CA LEU A 133 1.06 -7.42 -14.12
C LEU A 133 -0.36 -7.66 -14.67
N ILE A 134 -1.40 -7.24 -13.93
CA ILE A 134 -2.80 -7.30 -14.38
C ILE A 134 -3.00 -6.41 -15.61
N ALA A 135 -2.52 -5.16 -15.57
CA ALA A 135 -2.61 -4.23 -16.68
C ALA A 135 -1.94 -4.81 -17.94
N LEU A 136 -0.69 -5.27 -17.83
CA LEU A 136 0.06 -5.88 -18.94
C LEU A 136 -0.68 -7.09 -19.53
N LYS A 137 -1.21 -7.99 -18.68
CA LYS A 137 -1.97 -9.15 -19.13
C LYS A 137 -3.26 -8.76 -19.86
N LEU A 138 -3.96 -7.73 -19.39
CA LEU A 138 -5.14 -7.17 -20.08
C LEU A 138 -4.83 -6.56 -21.44
N TYR A 139 -3.61 -6.06 -21.66
CA TYR A 139 -3.16 -5.60 -22.97
C TYR A 139 -2.77 -6.75 -23.90
N ARG A 140 -2.17 -7.81 -23.37
CA ARG A 140 -1.74 -8.99 -24.14
C ARG A 140 -2.85 -9.98 -24.48
N SER A 141 -3.90 -10.08 -23.66
CA SER A 141 -5.05 -10.98 -23.87
C SER A 141 -6.03 -10.48 -24.94
N LYS A 142 -5.56 -9.63 -25.87
CA LYS A 142 -6.33 -9.10 -27.00
C LYS A 142 -6.18 -10.01 -28.20
#